data_AF-A0A1B8VDP8-F1
#
_entry.id   AF-A0A1B8VDP8-F1
#
_cell.length_a   1.000
_cell.length_b   1.000
_cell.length_c   1.000
_cell.angle_alpha   90.00
_cell.angle_beta   90.00
_cell.angle_gamma   90.00
#
_symmetry.space_group_name_H-M   'P 1'
#
loop_
_entity.id
_entity.type
_entity.pdbx_description
1 polymer ?
#
loop_
_entity_poly.entity_id
_entity_poly.type
_entity_poly.pdbx_seq_one_letter_code
_entity_poly.pdbx_strand_id
1 'polypeptide(L)'
;MKALHIGISGWRYAPWRGDFYPQGLRQKDELRYASRAFNSIELNGSFYSLQKPEYYRRWAQDTPDGFVFSLKGPRYITHIRRLRDAEEGLANFFASGPLELGEKLGPLLWQLPPSLHYDEDVVETFLALLPRTSEAALDLAKASASRRPPHWPQPLKRRPLRHAMEVRHASFACAQFARQLRQHGVALVFADAPRKWPYGEDLTARDFVYLRLHGDKELYASGYGDAALQRWSERVARWRRGVQPADAELFDGATRGDRRQREVFCYFDNDIKVRAPYDASKLMRLLDLQITARQEPGQPAGDWA
;
A
#
# COMPACT_ATOMS: atom_id res chain seq x y z
N MET A 1 -13.59 4.18 -16.14
CA MET A 1 -13.11 4.70 -14.84
C MET A 1 -11.78 4.07 -14.51
N LYS A 2 -10.85 4.78 -13.87
CA LYS A 2 -9.56 4.21 -13.42
C LYS A 2 -9.74 3.03 -12.45
N ALA A 3 -8.72 2.17 -12.37
CA ALA A 3 -8.72 0.97 -11.54
C ALA A 3 -8.92 1.27 -10.05
N LEU A 4 -9.46 0.30 -9.33
CA LEU A 4 -9.72 0.36 -7.89
C LEU A 4 -9.18 -0.92 -7.26
N HIS A 5 -8.32 -0.77 -6.27
CA HIS A 5 -7.65 -1.84 -5.56
C HIS A 5 -8.00 -1.70 -4.08
N ILE A 6 -8.83 -2.62 -3.57
CA ILE A 6 -9.26 -2.63 -2.17
C ILE A 6 -8.83 -3.94 -1.55
N GLY A 7 -8.30 -3.87 -0.34
CA GLY A 7 -8.12 -5.04 0.51
C GLY A 7 -7.52 -4.69 1.85
N ILE A 8 -6.59 -5.54 2.28
CA ILE A 8 -6.13 -5.63 3.68
C ILE A 8 -4.61 -5.47 3.80
N SER A 9 -4.15 -5.03 4.96
CA SER A 9 -2.74 -4.85 5.31
C SER A 9 -2.11 -6.12 5.89
N GLY A 10 -1.85 -7.09 5.02
CA GLY A 10 -1.31 -8.39 5.39
C GLY A 10 -2.40 -9.46 5.53
N TRP A 11 -1.99 -10.72 5.65
CA TRP A 11 -2.91 -11.87 5.59
C TRP A 11 -2.57 -13.00 6.57
N ARG A 12 -1.64 -12.79 7.52
CA ARG A 12 -1.21 -13.84 8.45
C ARG A 12 -1.47 -13.40 9.87
N TYR A 13 -2.73 -13.45 10.27
CA TYR A 13 -3.18 -13.07 11.61
C TYR A 13 -3.90 -14.24 12.27
N ALA A 14 -3.41 -14.68 13.43
CA ALA A 14 -4.00 -15.81 14.16
C ALA A 14 -5.49 -15.59 14.51
N PRO A 15 -5.95 -14.40 14.94
CA PRO A 15 -7.36 -14.17 15.26
C PRO A 15 -8.32 -14.31 14.07
N TRP A 16 -7.81 -14.30 12.84
CA TRP A 16 -8.65 -14.40 11.64
C TRP A 16 -9.09 -15.84 11.36
N ARG A 17 -8.47 -16.84 12.00
CA ARG A 17 -8.79 -18.26 11.79
C ARG A 17 -10.04 -18.67 12.55
N GLY A 18 -11.00 -19.26 11.84
CA GLY A 18 -12.32 -19.57 12.36
C GLY A 18 -13.30 -18.39 12.30
N ASP A 19 -12.87 -17.25 11.74
CA ASP A 19 -13.72 -16.08 11.49
C ASP A 19 -13.60 -15.67 10.03
N PHE A 20 -12.61 -14.85 9.64
CA PHE A 20 -12.37 -14.53 8.23
C PHE A 20 -11.92 -15.75 7.42
N TYR A 21 -10.97 -16.53 7.95
CA TYR A 21 -10.57 -17.80 7.36
C TYR A 21 -11.46 -18.92 7.89
N PRO A 22 -11.97 -19.80 7.01
CA PRO A 22 -12.79 -20.92 7.46
C PRO A 22 -11.99 -21.85 8.36
N GLN A 23 -12.71 -22.54 9.26
CA GLN A 23 -12.11 -23.51 10.17
C GLN A 23 -11.36 -24.59 9.39
N GLY A 24 -10.13 -24.90 9.82
CA GLY A 24 -9.28 -25.92 9.19
C GLY A 24 -8.51 -25.44 7.95
N LEU A 25 -8.66 -24.19 7.50
CA LEU A 25 -7.82 -23.66 6.42
C LEU A 25 -6.33 -23.75 6.80
N ARG A 26 -5.54 -24.39 5.95
CA ARG A 26 -4.10 -24.51 6.17
C ARG A 26 -3.47 -23.13 6.00
N GLN A 27 -2.54 -22.77 6.89
CA GLN A 27 -1.88 -21.46 6.85
C GLN A 27 -1.25 -21.13 5.49
N LYS A 28 -0.68 -22.12 4.81
CA LYS A 28 -0.07 -21.95 3.48
C LYS A 28 -1.06 -21.53 2.39
N ASP A 29 -2.36 -21.74 2.61
CA ASP A 29 -3.45 -21.40 1.70
C ASP A 29 -4.13 -20.05 2.07
N GLU A 30 -3.71 -19.38 3.15
CA GLU A 30 -4.31 -18.11 3.61
C GLU A 30 -4.21 -17.00 2.54
N LEU A 31 -3.08 -16.91 1.81
CA LEU A 31 -2.94 -15.96 0.70
C LEU A 31 -3.87 -16.31 -0.46
N ARG A 32 -3.96 -17.61 -0.79
CA ARG A 32 -4.85 -18.09 -1.84
C ARG A 32 -6.28 -17.69 -1.51
N TYR A 33 -6.75 -17.94 -0.28
CA TYR A 33 -8.07 -17.52 0.17
C TYR A 33 -8.26 -15.99 0.12
N ALA A 34 -7.36 -15.23 0.76
CA ALA A 34 -7.50 -13.77 0.86
C ALA A 34 -7.48 -13.06 -0.51
N SER A 35 -6.68 -13.58 -1.46
CA SER A 35 -6.61 -13.03 -2.83
C SER A 35 -7.81 -13.35 -3.72
N ARG A 36 -8.75 -14.20 -3.26
CA ARG A 36 -10.09 -14.30 -3.85
C ARG A 36 -11.13 -13.51 -3.07
N ALA A 37 -10.82 -13.02 -1.87
CA ALA A 37 -11.72 -12.10 -1.17
C ALA A 37 -11.52 -10.65 -1.62
N PHE A 38 -10.29 -10.31 -2.01
CA PHE A 38 -9.86 -8.96 -2.37
C PHE A 38 -9.06 -8.98 -3.67
N ASN A 39 -9.01 -7.86 -4.39
CA ASN A 39 -8.17 -7.73 -5.59
C ASN A 39 -6.80 -7.11 -5.31
N SER A 40 -6.52 -6.73 -4.07
CA SER A 40 -5.22 -6.22 -3.66
C SER A 40 -4.92 -6.47 -2.19
N ILE A 41 -3.64 -6.63 -1.86
CA ILE A 41 -3.14 -6.75 -0.48
C ILE A 41 -1.89 -5.88 -0.32
N GLU A 42 -1.79 -5.18 0.81
CA GLU A 42 -0.55 -4.51 1.23
C GLU A 42 0.34 -5.51 1.98
N LEU A 43 1.49 -5.82 1.40
CA LEU A 43 2.47 -6.76 1.90
C LEU A 43 3.33 -6.09 2.98
N ASN A 44 3.15 -6.55 4.22
CA ASN A 44 3.86 -6.03 5.40
C ASN A 44 5.09 -6.85 5.81
N GLY A 45 5.25 -8.09 5.35
CA GLY A 45 6.39 -8.94 5.71
C GLY A 45 7.75 -8.31 5.40
N SER A 46 7.86 -7.60 4.26
CA SER A 46 9.06 -6.87 3.82
C SER A 46 9.48 -5.73 4.75
N PHE A 47 8.58 -5.21 5.58
CA PHE A 47 8.89 -4.19 6.58
C PHE A 47 9.80 -4.77 7.68
N TYR A 48 9.50 -5.99 8.16
CA TYR A 48 10.20 -6.60 9.28
C TYR A 48 11.47 -7.33 8.87
N SER A 49 11.47 -7.94 7.69
CA SER A 49 12.64 -8.63 7.15
C SER A 49 12.64 -8.64 5.63
N LEU A 50 13.84 -8.60 5.05
CA LEU A 50 14.01 -8.83 3.62
C LEU A 50 13.60 -10.26 3.29
N GLN A 51 12.70 -10.39 2.31
CA GLN A 51 12.19 -11.67 1.86
C GLN A 51 13.15 -12.29 0.84
N LYS A 52 12.95 -13.57 0.53
CA LYS A 52 13.70 -14.22 -0.54
C LYS A 52 12.95 -14.09 -1.88
N PRO A 53 13.64 -14.02 -3.03
CA PRO A 53 13.00 -13.94 -4.35
C PRO A 53 11.96 -15.04 -4.59
N GLU A 54 12.19 -16.25 -4.09
CA GLU A 54 11.28 -17.39 -4.22
C GLU A 54 9.91 -17.11 -3.58
N TYR A 55 9.85 -16.35 -2.50
CA TYR A 55 8.59 -16.03 -1.83
C TYR A 55 7.77 -15.05 -2.64
N TYR A 56 8.39 -14.03 -3.23
CA TYR A 56 7.70 -13.12 -4.14
C TYR A 56 7.15 -13.85 -5.38
N ARG A 57 7.95 -14.75 -6.00
CA ARG A 57 7.48 -15.60 -7.10
C ARG A 57 6.28 -16.44 -6.71
N ARG A 58 6.35 -17.11 -5.55
CA ARG A 58 5.26 -17.92 -5.04
C ARG A 58 4.00 -17.09 -4.76
N TRP A 59 4.13 -15.92 -4.13
CA TRP A 59 2.98 -15.03 -3.88
C TRP A 59 2.35 -14.54 -5.19
N ALA A 60 3.15 -14.25 -6.21
CA ALA A 60 2.63 -13.92 -7.53
C ALA A 60 1.85 -15.09 -8.14
N GLN A 61 2.35 -16.33 -8.02
CA GLN A 61 1.69 -17.54 -8.55
C GLN A 61 0.41 -17.93 -7.78
N ASP A 62 0.39 -17.74 -6.46
CA ASP A 62 -0.74 -18.15 -5.61
C ASP A 62 -1.95 -17.19 -5.70
N THR A 63 -1.84 -16.07 -6.41
CA THR A 63 -2.91 -15.06 -6.55
C THR A 63 -3.52 -15.03 -7.95
N PRO A 64 -4.78 -14.60 -8.14
CA PRO A 64 -5.41 -14.53 -9.46
C PRO A 64 -4.73 -13.53 -10.41
N ASP A 65 -5.03 -13.64 -11.71
CA ASP A 65 -4.65 -12.61 -12.69
C ASP A 65 -5.31 -11.26 -12.36
N GLY A 66 -4.61 -10.17 -12.68
CA GLY A 66 -5.05 -8.82 -12.33
C GLY A 66 -4.96 -8.45 -10.84
N PHE A 67 -4.58 -9.39 -9.96
CA PHE A 67 -4.32 -9.10 -8.55
C PHE A 67 -3.07 -8.22 -8.39
N VAL A 68 -3.12 -7.24 -7.49
CA VAL A 68 -2.00 -6.31 -7.26
C VAL A 68 -1.56 -6.29 -5.80
N PHE A 69 -0.26 -6.38 -5.56
CA PHE A 69 0.33 -6.15 -4.24
C PHE A 69 0.83 -4.72 -4.10
N SER A 70 0.51 -4.06 -2.98
CA SER A 70 1.33 -2.94 -2.50
C SER A 70 2.43 -3.48 -1.59
N LEU A 71 3.63 -2.90 -1.61
CA LEU A 71 4.77 -3.41 -0.84
C LEU A 71 5.25 -2.38 0.17
N LYS A 72 5.25 -2.74 1.45
CA LYS A 72 5.81 -1.88 2.49
C LYS A 72 7.34 -1.97 2.49
N GLY A 73 7.99 -0.84 2.35
CA GLY A 73 9.45 -0.73 2.38
C GLY A 73 10.04 -1.16 3.74
N PRO A 74 11.32 -1.55 3.78
CA PRO A 74 11.95 -2.02 5.02
C PRO A 74 11.90 -1.01 6.17
N ARG A 75 11.64 -1.50 7.39
CA ARG A 75 11.77 -0.75 8.64
C ARG A 75 13.18 -0.16 8.80
N TYR A 76 14.19 -0.86 8.30
CA TYR A 76 15.57 -0.39 8.31
C TYR A 76 15.70 1.00 7.66
N ILE A 77 15.08 1.22 6.50
CA ILE A 77 15.18 2.47 5.76
C ILE A 77 14.39 3.59 6.47
N THR A 78 13.15 3.32 6.84
CA THR A 78 12.21 4.35 7.31
C THR A 78 12.32 4.66 8.81
N HIS A 79 12.65 3.67 9.65
CA HIS A 79 12.63 3.82 11.11
C HIS A 79 14.03 3.82 11.74
N ILE A 80 14.96 3.01 11.22
CA ILE A 80 16.32 2.91 11.77
C ILE A 80 17.20 3.99 11.14
N ARG A 81 17.33 3.97 9.82
CA ARG A 81 18.07 4.98 9.04
C ARG A 81 17.34 6.31 8.92
N ARG A 82 16.02 6.31 9.16
CA ARG A 82 15.18 7.53 9.14
C ARG A 82 15.39 8.32 7.85
N LEU A 83 15.40 7.60 6.73
CA LEU A 83 15.60 8.09 5.35
C LEU A 83 17.02 8.53 4.98
N ARG A 84 17.98 8.57 5.91
CA ARG A 84 19.39 8.93 5.64
C ARG A 84 20.19 7.71 5.18
N ASP A 85 21.18 7.91 4.31
CA ASP A 85 22.08 6.85 3.80
C ASP A 85 21.30 5.60 3.34
N ALA A 86 20.26 5.83 2.54
CA ALA A 86 19.25 4.84 2.17
C ALA A 86 19.64 4.00 0.96
N GLU A 87 20.69 4.37 0.22
CA GLU A 87 21.13 3.78 -1.05
C GLU A 87 21.37 2.28 -0.92
N GLU A 88 22.18 1.87 0.06
CA GLU A 88 22.46 0.46 0.31
C GLU A 88 21.20 -0.29 0.76
N GLY A 89 20.37 0.34 1.60
CA GLY A 89 19.10 -0.23 2.06
C GLY A 89 18.14 -0.49 0.89
N LEU A 90 18.03 0.45 -0.04
CA LEU A 90 17.20 0.35 -1.24
C LEU A 90 17.76 -0.72 -2.18
N ALA A 91 19.07 -0.73 -2.44
CA ALA A 91 19.74 -1.74 -3.26
C ALA A 91 19.48 -3.14 -2.72
N ASN A 92 19.70 -3.35 -1.42
CA ASN A 92 19.44 -4.63 -0.74
C ASN A 92 17.96 -5.02 -0.79
N PHE A 93 17.05 -4.05 -0.68
CA PHE A 93 15.61 -4.30 -0.76
C PHE A 93 15.19 -4.78 -2.15
N PHE A 94 15.57 -4.07 -3.22
CA PHE A 94 15.22 -4.52 -4.57
C PHE A 94 15.96 -5.80 -4.96
N ALA A 95 17.18 -6.03 -4.45
CA ALA A 95 17.89 -7.30 -4.60
C ALA A 95 17.24 -8.47 -3.85
N SER A 96 16.35 -8.20 -2.89
CA SER A 96 15.61 -9.23 -2.16
C SER A 96 14.47 -9.86 -2.98
N GLY A 97 14.14 -9.31 -4.16
CA GLY A 97 13.15 -9.86 -5.09
C GLY A 97 11.79 -9.17 -5.23
N PRO A 98 11.51 -7.93 -4.78
CA PRO A 98 10.24 -7.25 -5.07
C PRO A 98 9.81 -7.29 -6.54
N LEU A 99 10.78 -7.23 -7.47
CA LEU A 99 10.55 -7.26 -8.91
C LEU A 99 10.04 -8.62 -9.43
N GLU A 100 10.18 -9.70 -8.67
CA GLU A 100 9.63 -11.02 -8.99
C GLU A 100 8.10 -11.07 -8.97
N LEU A 101 7.45 -10.07 -8.37
CA LEU A 101 5.99 -9.92 -8.44
C LEU A 101 5.50 -9.56 -9.85
N GLY A 102 6.40 -9.14 -10.75
CA GLY A 102 6.10 -8.89 -12.15
C GLY A 102 4.94 -7.92 -12.31
N GLU A 103 3.92 -8.33 -13.06
CA GLU A 103 2.73 -7.50 -13.33
C GLU A 103 1.94 -7.12 -12.07
N LYS A 104 2.04 -7.95 -11.02
CA LYS A 104 1.35 -7.79 -9.74
C LYS A 104 2.06 -6.84 -8.78
N LEU A 105 3.24 -6.32 -9.13
CA LEU A 105 3.91 -5.26 -8.35
C LEU A 105 3.17 -3.93 -8.52
N GLY A 106 2.49 -3.50 -7.46
CA GLY A 106 1.84 -2.21 -7.32
C GLY A 106 2.73 -1.17 -6.62
N PRO A 107 2.13 -0.18 -5.93
CA PRO A 107 2.87 0.88 -5.26
C PRO A 107 3.73 0.38 -4.09
N LEU A 108 4.80 1.10 -3.82
CA LEU A 108 5.71 0.90 -2.69
C LEU A 108 5.36 1.90 -1.57
N LEU A 109 5.03 1.40 -0.39
CA LEU A 109 4.69 2.20 0.79
C LEU A 109 5.93 2.47 1.65
N TRP A 110 6.21 3.76 1.87
CA TRP A 110 7.23 4.25 2.80
C TRP A 110 6.57 4.86 4.03
N GLN A 111 6.32 4.04 5.05
CA GLN A 111 5.72 4.49 6.31
C GLN A 111 6.79 4.99 7.28
N LEU A 112 6.68 6.23 7.75
CA LEU A 112 7.62 6.85 8.69
C LEU A 112 7.18 6.64 10.16
N PRO A 113 8.12 6.60 11.12
CA PRO A 113 7.77 6.57 12.54
C PRO A 113 7.23 7.93 13.01
N PRO A 114 6.36 7.96 14.05
CA PRO A 114 5.88 9.21 14.64
C PRO A 114 6.99 10.04 15.29
N SER A 115 8.16 9.46 15.59
CA SER A 115 9.29 10.21 16.16
C SER A 115 10.17 10.91 15.13
N LEU A 116 9.93 10.70 13.82
CA LEU A 116 10.64 11.40 12.76
C LEU A 116 9.99 12.75 12.51
N HIS A 117 10.76 13.82 12.68
CA HIS A 117 10.35 15.17 12.32
C HIS A 117 10.68 15.42 10.84
N TYR A 118 9.96 16.36 10.25
CA TYR A 118 10.19 16.79 8.87
C TYR A 118 11.50 17.57 8.80
N ASP A 119 12.32 17.16 7.85
CA ASP A 119 13.60 17.76 7.48
C ASP A 119 13.59 17.75 5.94
N GLU A 120 13.55 18.94 5.34
CA GLU A 120 13.31 19.12 3.91
C GLU A 120 14.39 18.44 3.07
N ASP A 121 15.67 18.58 3.44
CA ASP A 121 16.82 18.04 2.71
C ASP A 121 16.87 16.51 2.79
N VAL A 122 16.52 15.95 3.95
CA VAL A 122 16.44 14.49 4.14
C VAL A 122 15.36 13.88 3.26
N VAL A 123 14.18 14.50 3.26
CA VAL A 123 13.06 14.03 2.44
C VAL A 123 13.41 14.18 0.96
N GLU A 124 14.00 15.31 0.56
CA GLU A 124 14.39 15.55 -0.84
C GLU A 124 15.35 14.49 -1.35
N THR A 125 16.42 14.25 -0.57
CA THR A 125 17.46 13.29 -0.92
C THR A 125 16.88 11.88 -1.02
N PHE A 126 16.05 11.47 -0.05
CA PHE A 126 15.41 10.16 -0.10
C PHE A 126 14.47 10.01 -1.30
N LEU A 127 13.63 11.02 -1.57
CA LEU A 127 12.71 10.99 -2.69
C LEU A 127 13.45 10.88 -4.04
N ALA A 128 14.57 11.59 -4.19
CA ALA A 128 15.42 11.53 -5.39
C ALA A 128 16.04 10.15 -5.63
N LEU A 129 16.31 9.36 -4.59
CA LEU A 129 16.86 8.00 -4.69
C LEU A 129 15.84 6.95 -5.16
N LEU A 130 14.54 7.24 -5.12
CA LEU A 130 13.51 6.25 -5.41
C LEU A 130 13.44 5.92 -6.92
N PRO A 131 13.62 4.64 -7.31
CA PRO A 131 13.62 4.27 -8.72
C PRO A 131 12.21 4.40 -9.32
N ARG A 132 12.08 5.14 -10.41
CA ARG A 132 10.77 5.40 -11.06
C ARG A 132 10.32 4.32 -12.04
N THR A 133 11.19 3.37 -12.35
CA THR A 133 10.91 2.27 -13.28
C THR A 133 11.45 0.95 -12.78
N SER A 134 10.87 -0.16 -13.26
CA SER A 134 11.36 -1.52 -12.98
C SER A 134 12.82 -1.73 -13.37
N GLU A 135 13.26 -1.08 -14.45
CA GLU A 135 14.65 -1.07 -14.93
C GLU A 135 15.58 -0.34 -13.94
N ALA A 136 15.23 0.89 -13.55
CA ALA A 136 16.01 1.65 -12.57
C ALA A 136 16.09 0.93 -11.21
N ALA A 137 15.02 0.25 -10.80
CA ALA A 137 15.03 -0.58 -9.60
C ALA A 137 15.91 -1.82 -9.74
N LEU A 138 15.97 -2.42 -10.92
CA LEU A 138 16.87 -3.55 -11.19
C LEU A 138 18.33 -3.10 -11.19
N ASP A 139 18.65 -1.93 -11.74
CA ASP A 139 20.01 -1.39 -11.70
C ASP A 139 20.42 -1.06 -10.26
N LEU A 140 19.52 -0.46 -9.48
CA LEU A 140 19.72 -0.26 -8.04
C LEU A 140 19.92 -1.59 -7.30
N ALA A 141 19.15 -2.63 -7.65
CA ALA A 141 19.31 -3.96 -7.07
C ALA A 141 20.68 -4.58 -7.38
N LYS A 142 21.19 -4.42 -8.61
CA LYS A 142 22.50 -4.94 -9.01
C LYS A 142 23.67 -4.25 -8.30
N ALA A 143 23.48 -3.01 -7.84
CA ALA A 143 24.46 -2.27 -7.04
C ALA A 143 24.59 -2.80 -5.59
N SER A 144 23.72 -3.71 -5.16
CA SER A 144 23.79 -4.35 -3.84
C SER A 144 25.12 -5.09 -3.65
N ALA A 145 25.89 -4.65 -2.64
CA ALA A 145 27.12 -5.31 -2.23
C ALA A 145 26.87 -6.60 -1.43
N SER A 146 25.75 -6.66 -0.70
CA SER A 146 25.47 -7.75 0.26
C SER A 146 24.57 -8.86 -0.29
N ARG A 147 23.84 -8.60 -1.38
CA ARG A 147 22.86 -9.53 -1.96
C ARG A 147 23.00 -9.62 -3.47
N ARG A 148 23.24 -10.85 -3.94
CA ARG A 148 23.25 -11.23 -5.35
C ARG A 148 22.45 -12.52 -5.50
N PRO A 149 21.16 -12.45 -5.89
CA PRO A 149 20.39 -13.65 -6.16
C PRO A 149 21.02 -14.42 -7.33
N PRO A 150 20.79 -15.75 -7.43
CA PRO A 150 21.36 -16.57 -8.51
C PRO A 150 20.86 -16.14 -9.89
N HIS A 151 19.65 -15.54 -9.93
CA HIS A 151 19.05 -15.01 -11.13
C HIS A 151 18.42 -13.66 -10.84
N TRP A 152 18.49 -12.77 -11.82
CA TRP A 152 17.72 -11.54 -11.85
C TRP A 152 16.45 -11.76 -12.69
N PRO A 153 15.33 -11.11 -12.35
CA PRO A 153 14.11 -11.21 -13.15
C PRO A 153 14.39 -10.70 -14.59
N GLN A 154 14.11 -11.54 -15.59
CA GLN A 154 14.48 -11.33 -17.00
C GLN A 154 13.33 -11.72 -17.96
N PRO A 155 13.04 -10.93 -19.00
CA PRO A 155 13.13 -9.47 -19.07
C PRO A 155 11.85 -8.84 -18.49
N LEU A 156 12.00 -7.90 -17.55
CA LEU A 156 10.88 -7.07 -17.11
C LEU A 156 10.60 -6.04 -18.20
N LYS A 157 9.37 -5.99 -18.73
CA LYS A 157 8.92 -4.80 -19.46
C LYS A 157 9.20 -3.56 -18.59
N ARG A 158 9.68 -2.48 -19.19
CA ARG A 158 9.84 -1.20 -18.48
C ARG A 158 8.48 -0.76 -17.99
N ARG A 159 8.27 -0.78 -16.67
CA ARG A 159 7.02 -0.42 -16.01
C ARG A 159 7.27 0.72 -15.03
N PRO A 160 6.36 1.69 -14.89
CA PRO A 160 6.44 2.69 -13.84
C PRO A 160 6.41 2.03 -12.47
N LEU A 161 7.28 2.48 -11.57
CA LEU A 161 7.21 2.18 -10.15
C LEU A 161 6.59 3.36 -9.42
N ARG A 162 5.58 3.04 -8.61
CA ARG A 162 4.79 4.02 -7.87
C ARG A 162 5.21 3.97 -6.42
N HIS A 163 5.29 5.13 -5.77
CA HIS A 163 5.67 5.22 -4.37
C HIS A 163 4.63 6.04 -3.61
N ALA A 164 4.33 5.62 -2.40
CA ALA A 164 3.49 6.34 -1.46
C ALA A 164 4.25 6.55 -0.15
N MET A 165 4.08 7.70 0.49
CA MET A 165 4.72 8.04 1.75
C MET A 165 3.68 8.34 2.81
N GLU A 166 3.76 7.64 3.95
CA GLU A 166 2.91 7.87 5.10
C GLU A 166 3.70 8.54 6.22
N VAL A 167 3.19 9.68 6.67
CA VAL A 167 3.78 10.49 7.73
C VAL A 167 2.95 10.37 9.00
N ARG A 168 3.61 10.40 10.16
CA ARG A 168 2.96 10.22 11.47
C ARG A 168 3.29 11.33 12.46
N HIS A 169 4.00 12.35 12.02
CA HIS A 169 4.42 13.48 12.84
C HIS A 169 3.89 14.79 12.25
N ALA A 170 3.34 15.67 13.09
CA ALA A 170 2.62 16.87 12.66
C ALA A 170 3.47 17.85 11.85
N SER A 171 4.81 17.85 12.04
CA SER A 171 5.72 18.71 11.26
C SER A 171 5.68 18.48 9.75
N PHE A 172 5.17 17.34 9.28
CA PHE A 172 5.01 17.05 7.85
C PHE A 172 3.76 17.69 7.25
N ALA A 173 2.82 18.18 8.07
CA ALA A 173 1.60 18.85 7.61
C ALA A 173 1.91 20.29 7.17
N CYS A 174 2.71 20.42 6.10
CA CYS A 174 3.13 21.70 5.53
C CYS A 174 3.20 21.66 4.00
N ALA A 175 3.20 22.86 3.39
CA ALA A 175 3.19 23.01 1.94
C ALA A 175 4.47 22.53 1.25
N GLN A 176 5.62 22.68 1.91
CA GLN A 176 6.92 22.26 1.43
C GLN A 176 6.92 20.75 1.16
N PHE A 177 6.49 19.96 2.15
CA PHE A 177 6.42 18.51 2.02
C PHE A 177 5.46 18.07 0.90
N ALA A 178 4.26 18.64 0.84
CA ALA A 178 3.29 18.33 -0.21
C ALA A 178 3.85 18.66 -1.62
N ARG A 179 4.62 19.74 -1.75
CA ARG A 179 5.30 20.11 -2.99
C ARG A 179 6.41 19.13 -3.38
N GLN A 180 7.26 18.69 -2.44
CA GLN A 180 8.30 17.69 -2.73
C GLN A 180 7.66 16.40 -3.25
N LEU A 181 6.60 15.92 -2.60
CA LEU A 181 5.86 14.74 -3.06
C LEU A 181 5.32 14.91 -4.49
N ARG A 182 4.77 16.10 -4.84
CA ARG A 182 4.29 16.41 -6.20
C ARG A 182 5.41 16.39 -7.24
N GLN A 183 6.55 17.02 -6.93
CA GLN A 183 7.71 17.10 -7.83
C GLN A 183 8.25 15.71 -8.14
N HIS A 184 8.27 14.83 -7.14
CA HIS A 184 8.77 13.47 -7.24
C HIS A 184 7.71 12.44 -7.68
N GLY A 185 6.45 12.85 -7.85
CA GLY A 185 5.34 11.95 -8.22
C GLY A 185 5.05 10.88 -7.17
N VAL A 186 5.33 11.15 -5.89
CA VAL A 186 5.07 10.26 -4.76
C VAL A 186 3.73 10.61 -4.14
N ALA A 187 2.88 9.61 -3.91
CA ALA A 187 1.58 9.83 -3.27
C ALA A 187 1.73 10.10 -1.77
N LEU A 188 1.08 11.14 -1.27
CA LEU A 188 0.76 11.23 0.14
C LEU A 188 -0.21 10.10 0.48
N VAL A 189 0.08 9.34 1.53
CA VAL A 189 -0.86 8.34 2.05
C VAL A 189 -1.92 9.05 2.87
N PHE A 190 -3.18 8.85 2.49
CA PHE A 190 -4.34 9.33 3.24
C PHE A 190 -4.58 8.34 4.38
N ALA A 191 -3.93 8.60 5.51
CA ALA A 191 -3.96 7.73 6.69
C ALA A 191 -5.09 8.14 7.63
N ASP A 192 -6.22 7.43 7.56
CA ASP A 192 -7.33 7.63 8.49
C ASP A 192 -7.01 6.93 9.81
N ALA A 193 -6.63 7.73 10.81
CA ALA A 193 -6.19 7.27 12.12
C ALA A 193 -6.72 8.20 13.22
N PRO A 194 -7.42 7.70 14.25
CA PRO A 194 -8.12 8.55 15.21
C PRO A 194 -7.15 9.47 15.97
N ARG A 195 -7.15 10.76 15.62
CA ARG A 195 -6.49 11.91 16.29
C ARG A 195 -5.02 11.74 16.68
N LYS A 196 -4.29 10.81 16.04
CA LYS A 196 -2.90 10.50 16.39
C LYS A 196 -1.89 11.01 15.37
N TRP A 197 -2.27 11.06 14.10
CA TRP A 197 -1.37 11.36 12.99
C TRP A 197 -1.91 12.54 12.18
N PRO A 198 -1.03 13.32 11.52
CA PRO A 198 -1.48 14.32 10.57
C PRO A 198 -2.30 13.66 9.46
N TYR A 199 -3.42 14.26 9.12
CA TYR A 199 -4.29 13.83 8.03
C TYR A 199 -4.29 14.88 6.93
N GLY A 200 -4.20 14.43 5.68
CA GLY A 200 -4.19 15.27 4.50
C GLY A 200 -4.58 14.47 3.27
N GLU A 201 -5.28 15.12 2.35
CA GLU A 201 -5.79 14.57 1.11
C GLU A 201 -5.21 15.28 -0.13
N ASP A 202 -3.97 15.74 0.00
CA ASP A 202 -3.20 16.34 -1.09
C ASP A 202 -3.00 15.32 -2.23
N LEU A 203 -3.51 15.65 -3.42
CA LEU A 203 -3.32 14.83 -4.62
C LEU A 203 -1.91 15.04 -5.18
N THR A 204 -0.90 14.42 -4.55
CA THR A 204 0.51 14.62 -4.89
C THR A 204 0.99 13.73 -6.04
N ALA A 205 0.46 12.51 -6.17
CA ALA A 205 0.69 11.67 -7.34
C ALA A 205 -0.26 12.01 -8.49
N ARG A 206 0.22 11.82 -9.73
CA ARG A 206 -0.53 12.19 -10.95
C ARG A 206 -1.66 11.22 -11.28
N ASP A 207 -1.43 9.93 -11.05
CA ASP A 207 -2.24 8.85 -11.61
C ASP A 207 -2.87 7.93 -10.57
N PHE A 208 -2.53 8.09 -9.27
CA PHE A 208 -3.13 7.29 -8.20
C PHE A 208 -3.29 8.04 -6.87
N VAL A 209 -4.14 7.49 -6.00
CA VAL A 209 -4.30 7.84 -4.58
C VAL A 209 -4.03 6.58 -3.75
N TYR A 210 -3.48 6.76 -2.55
CA TYR A 210 -3.17 5.69 -1.63
C TYR A 210 -3.83 5.96 -0.27
N LEU A 211 -4.70 5.08 0.19
CA LEU A 211 -5.41 5.17 1.47
C LEU A 211 -4.96 4.04 2.38
N ARG A 212 -4.78 4.37 3.65
CA ARG A 212 -4.71 3.39 4.73
C ARG A 212 -5.72 3.75 5.80
N LEU A 213 -6.63 2.82 6.05
CA LEU A 213 -7.74 2.98 6.96
C LEU A 213 -7.43 2.21 8.24
N HIS A 214 -7.04 2.92 9.30
CA HIS A 214 -6.54 2.33 10.54
C HIS A 214 -7.60 2.15 11.63
N GLY A 215 -8.85 2.55 11.38
CA GLY A 215 -9.98 2.45 12.29
C GLY A 215 -10.56 3.83 12.62
N ASP A 216 -11.86 3.90 12.89
CA ASP A 216 -12.63 5.16 13.04
C ASP A 216 -12.52 5.77 14.46
N LYS A 217 -12.51 4.93 15.51
CA LYS A 217 -12.56 5.38 16.91
C LYS A 217 -11.31 5.01 17.71
N GLU A 218 -10.81 3.82 17.48
CA GLU A 218 -9.62 3.26 18.10
C GLU A 218 -8.67 2.76 17.02
N LEU A 219 -7.41 3.20 17.10
CA LEU A 219 -6.36 2.78 16.20
C LEU A 219 -6.23 1.25 16.25
N TYR A 220 -6.33 0.63 15.07
CA TYR A 220 -6.19 -0.79 14.81
C TYR A 220 -7.28 -1.74 15.36
N ALA A 221 -8.14 -1.25 16.26
CA ALA A 221 -9.12 -2.09 16.95
C ALA A 221 -10.57 -1.80 16.54
N SER A 222 -10.87 -0.58 16.08
CA SER A 222 -12.23 -0.21 15.67
C SER A 222 -12.50 -0.52 14.20
N GLY A 223 -13.67 -1.09 13.93
CA GLY A 223 -14.21 -1.19 12.57
C GLY A 223 -14.80 0.15 12.12
N TYR A 224 -15.12 0.26 10.83
CA TYR A 224 -15.83 1.40 10.29
C TYR A 224 -17.34 1.17 10.29
N GLY A 225 -18.10 2.14 10.79
CA GLY A 225 -19.55 2.13 10.67
C GLY A 225 -20.02 2.41 9.24
N ASP A 226 -21.29 2.13 8.97
CA ASP A 226 -21.90 2.28 7.64
C ASP A 226 -21.75 3.68 7.06
N ALA A 227 -22.00 4.71 7.87
CA ALA A 227 -21.85 6.10 7.46
C ALA A 227 -20.39 6.44 7.11
N ALA A 228 -19.42 5.91 7.85
CA ALA A 228 -18.00 6.14 7.59
C ALA A 228 -17.55 5.47 6.28
N LEU A 229 -17.99 4.22 6.05
CA LEU A 229 -17.71 3.51 4.79
C LEU A 229 -18.42 4.16 3.60
N GLN A 230 -19.65 4.66 3.79
CA GLN A 230 -20.36 5.43 2.76
C GLN A 230 -19.58 6.69 2.38
N ARG A 231 -19.13 7.48 3.37
CA ARG A 231 -18.26 8.65 3.15
C ARG A 231 -17.00 8.27 2.37
N TRP A 232 -16.32 7.19 2.75
CA TRP A 232 -15.14 6.73 2.03
C TRP A 232 -15.46 6.28 0.60
N SER A 233 -16.58 5.60 0.37
CA SER A 233 -17.02 5.19 -0.97
C SER A 233 -17.24 6.39 -1.89
N GLU A 234 -17.86 7.46 -1.40
CA GLU A 234 -18.11 8.68 -2.17
C GLU A 234 -16.81 9.40 -2.53
N ARG A 235 -15.86 9.47 -1.58
CA ARG A 235 -14.54 10.05 -1.79
C ARG A 235 -13.75 9.27 -2.83
N VAL A 236 -13.71 7.95 -2.71
CA VAL A 236 -13.09 7.05 -3.69
C VAL A 236 -13.71 7.23 -5.08
N ALA A 237 -15.04 7.30 -5.18
CA ALA A 237 -15.72 7.53 -6.45
C ALA A 237 -15.36 8.89 -7.07
N ARG A 238 -15.21 9.95 -6.25
CA ARG A 238 -14.79 11.28 -6.71
C ARG A 238 -13.38 11.27 -7.29
N TRP A 239 -12.38 10.70 -6.60
CA TRP A 239 -11.01 10.66 -7.12
C TRP A 239 -10.90 9.85 -8.42
N ARG A 240 -11.64 8.73 -8.53
CA ARG A 240 -11.71 7.94 -9.77
C ARG A 240 -12.33 8.69 -10.94
N ARG A 241 -13.13 9.74 -10.68
CA ARG A 241 -13.74 10.64 -11.68
C ARG A 241 -12.93 11.94 -11.87
N GLY A 242 -11.79 12.09 -11.20
CA GLY A 242 -10.96 13.29 -11.28
C GLY A 242 -11.55 14.49 -10.55
N VAL A 243 -12.24 14.23 -9.44
CA VAL A 243 -12.79 15.26 -8.56
C VAL A 243 -12.15 15.10 -7.18
N GLN A 244 -11.58 16.18 -6.66
CA GLN A 244 -11.18 16.23 -5.25
C GLN A 244 -12.41 16.61 -4.41
N PRO A 245 -12.68 15.92 -3.29
CA PRO A 245 -13.73 16.31 -2.34
C PRO A 245 -13.57 17.77 -1.90
N ALA A 246 -14.70 18.48 -1.74
CA ALA A 246 -14.67 19.92 -1.41
C ALA A 246 -14.15 20.17 0.01
N ASP A 247 -14.49 19.24 0.91
CA ASP A 247 -14.07 19.15 2.30
C ASP A 247 -12.74 18.38 2.46
N ALA A 248 -11.93 18.24 1.40
CA ALA A 248 -10.61 17.65 1.53
C ALA A 248 -9.68 18.57 2.34
N GLU A 249 -9.11 18.02 3.42
CA GLU A 249 -8.07 18.65 4.25
C GLU A 249 -6.74 18.62 3.50
N LEU A 250 -6.02 19.73 3.45
CA LEU A 250 -4.77 19.87 2.69
C LEU A 250 -3.67 20.39 3.60
N PHE A 251 -2.47 19.84 3.47
CA PHE A 251 -1.29 20.29 4.22
C PHE A 251 -0.87 21.72 3.88
N ASP A 252 -1.14 22.18 2.65
CA ASP A 252 -0.94 23.58 2.26
C ASP A 252 -2.21 24.45 2.36
N GLY A 253 -3.34 23.85 2.74
CA GLY A 253 -4.63 24.53 2.90
C GLY A 253 -5.29 25.04 1.61
N ALA A 254 -4.66 24.91 0.43
CA ALA A 254 -5.11 25.63 -0.76
C ALA A 254 -4.94 24.89 -2.10
N THR A 255 -3.86 24.10 -2.27
CA THR A 255 -3.53 23.53 -3.58
C THR A 255 -4.41 22.34 -3.91
N ARG A 256 -5.43 22.59 -4.73
CA ARG A 256 -6.27 21.53 -5.29
C ARG A 256 -5.53 20.77 -6.38
N GLY A 257 -5.79 19.46 -6.45
CA GLY A 257 -5.27 18.61 -7.51
C GLY A 257 -5.92 18.90 -8.87
N ASP A 258 -5.28 18.42 -9.93
CA ASP A 258 -5.87 18.47 -11.27
C ASP A 258 -7.12 17.56 -11.40
N ARG A 259 -7.83 17.71 -12.51
CA ARG A 259 -9.04 16.92 -12.81
C ARG A 259 -8.75 15.53 -13.39
N ARG A 260 -7.52 15.01 -13.26
CA ARG A 260 -7.17 13.68 -13.80
C ARG A 260 -7.85 12.59 -12.97
N GLN A 261 -8.39 11.59 -13.65
CA GLN A 261 -8.86 10.38 -12.99
C GLN A 261 -7.67 9.62 -12.40
N ARG A 262 -7.83 9.12 -11.17
CA ARG A 262 -6.78 8.40 -10.45
C ARG A 262 -7.20 6.97 -10.15
N GLU A 263 -6.24 6.05 -10.23
CA GLU A 263 -6.36 4.74 -9.62
C GLU A 263 -6.39 4.90 -8.10
N VAL A 264 -7.09 4.02 -7.40
CA VAL A 264 -7.18 4.10 -5.94
C VAL A 264 -6.71 2.80 -5.34
N PHE A 265 -5.73 2.89 -4.44
CA PHE A 265 -5.28 1.80 -3.59
C PHE A 265 -5.77 2.08 -2.17
N CYS A 266 -6.56 1.18 -1.61
CA CYS A 266 -7.18 1.35 -0.29
C CYS A 266 -6.99 0.10 0.55
N TYR A 267 -6.26 0.24 1.65
CA TYR A 267 -5.94 -0.86 2.54
C TYR A 267 -6.51 -0.62 3.94
N PHE A 268 -7.23 -1.60 4.44
CA PHE A 268 -7.67 -1.63 5.83
C PHE A 268 -6.57 -2.27 6.69
N ASP A 269 -6.13 -1.54 7.71
CA ASP A 269 -5.03 -1.93 8.63
C ASP A 269 -5.57 -2.10 10.07
N ASN A 270 -6.90 -2.15 10.25
CA ASN A 270 -7.57 -2.36 11.53
C ASN A 270 -7.67 -3.85 11.91
N ASP A 271 -6.51 -4.50 11.95
CA ASP A 271 -6.37 -5.96 11.92
C ASP A 271 -6.53 -6.64 13.29
N ILE A 272 -6.50 -5.90 14.41
CA ILE A 272 -6.48 -6.49 15.78
C ILE A 272 -7.75 -7.28 16.09
N LYS A 273 -8.91 -6.85 15.58
CA LYS A 273 -10.22 -7.48 15.86
C LYS A 273 -10.91 -8.07 14.62
N VAL A 274 -10.13 -8.51 13.62
CA VAL A 274 -10.65 -9.09 12.34
C VAL A 274 -11.55 -8.11 11.56
N ARG A 275 -11.47 -6.80 11.81
CA ARG A 275 -12.40 -5.84 11.18
C ARG A 275 -12.03 -5.55 9.73
N ALA A 276 -10.75 -5.48 9.42
CA ALA A 276 -10.25 -5.12 8.09
C ALA A 276 -10.86 -5.95 6.94
N PRO A 277 -10.94 -7.30 6.98
CA PRO A 277 -11.54 -8.05 5.88
C PRO A 277 -13.02 -7.72 5.63
N TYR A 278 -13.79 -7.51 6.70
CA TYR A 278 -15.23 -7.20 6.60
C TYR A 278 -15.48 -5.77 6.13
N ASP A 279 -14.70 -4.81 6.64
CA ASP A 279 -14.80 -3.40 6.22
C ASP A 279 -14.38 -3.26 4.74
N ALA A 280 -13.32 -3.95 4.32
CA ALA A 280 -12.89 -4.02 2.93
C ALA A 280 -13.98 -4.60 2.02
N SER A 281 -14.55 -5.76 2.39
CA SER A 281 -15.64 -6.39 1.62
C SER A 281 -16.86 -5.45 1.51
N LYS A 282 -17.20 -4.75 2.60
CA LYS A 282 -18.31 -3.79 2.59
C LYS A 282 -18.04 -2.59 1.69
N LEU A 283 -16.84 -2.01 1.72
CA LEU A 283 -16.45 -0.91 0.83
C LEU A 283 -16.47 -1.34 -0.65
N MET A 284 -16.01 -2.56 -0.94
CA MET A 284 -16.09 -3.13 -2.30
C MET A 284 -17.53 -3.23 -2.79
N ARG A 285 -18.47 -3.68 -1.95
CA ARG A 285 -19.91 -3.73 -2.28
C ARG A 285 -20.50 -2.35 -2.55
N LEU A 286 -20.18 -1.35 -1.70
CA LEU A 286 -20.64 0.03 -1.90
C LEU A 286 -20.15 0.65 -3.22
N LEU A 287 -18.99 0.20 -3.71
CA LEU A 287 -18.36 0.68 -4.94
C LEU A 287 -18.64 -0.22 -6.15
N ASP A 288 -19.51 -1.23 -6.01
CA ASP A 288 -19.82 -2.26 -7.01
C ASP A 288 -18.55 -2.86 -7.65
N LEU A 289 -17.54 -3.14 -6.82
CA LEU A 289 -16.29 -3.73 -7.27
C LEU A 289 -16.45 -5.24 -7.43
N GLN A 290 -16.54 -5.68 -8.69
CA GLN A 290 -16.55 -7.09 -9.06
C GLN A 290 -15.12 -7.64 -9.16
N ILE A 291 -14.90 -8.86 -8.66
CA ILE A 291 -13.62 -9.58 -8.76
C ILE A 291 -13.86 -10.98 -9.33
N THR A 292 -12.90 -11.50 -10.10
CA THR A 292 -13.06 -12.70 -10.94
C THR A 292 -13.42 -13.96 -10.13
N ALA A 293 -12.82 -14.12 -8.96
CA ALA A 293 -13.13 -15.21 -8.03
C ALA A 293 -13.50 -14.55 -6.71
N ARG A 294 -14.77 -14.63 -6.31
CA ARG A 294 -15.30 -13.95 -5.13
C ARG A 294 -15.45 -14.92 -3.97
N GLN A 295 -14.51 -14.84 -3.04
CA GLN A 295 -14.56 -15.48 -1.73
C GLN A 295 -15.15 -14.48 -0.73
N GLU A 296 -16.29 -14.78 -0.13
CA GLU A 296 -16.80 -13.95 0.98
C GLU A 296 -16.06 -14.32 2.28
N PRO A 297 -15.75 -13.32 3.13
CA PRO A 297 -15.23 -13.54 4.48
C PRO A 297 -15.99 -14.63 5.25
N GLY A 298 -15.25 -15.60 5.81
CA GLY A 298 -15.77 -16.68 6.64
C GLY A 298 -16.51 -17.81 5.91
N GLN A 299 -16.72 -17.68 4.60
CA GLN A 299 -17.25 -18.80 3.81
C GLN A 299 -16.16 -19.89 3.61
N PRO A 300 -16.55 -21.15 3.42
CA PRO A 300 -15.63 -22.21 3.01
C PRO A 300 -14.79 -21.80 1.80
N ALA A 301 -13.58 -22.33 1.71
CA ALA A 301 -12.77 -22.20 0.51
C ALA A 301 -13.52 -22.83 -0.67
N GLY A 302 -13.76 -22.07 -1.74
CA GLY A 302 -14.30 -22.63 -2.98
C GLY A 302 -13.37 -23.64 -3.64
N ASP A 303 -13.86 -24.35 -4.65
CA ASP A 303 -13.03 -25.21 -5.49
C ASP A 303 -12.07 -24.36 -6.33
N TRP A 304 -10.86 -24.18 -5.81
CA TRP A 304 -9.77 -23.46 -6.47
C TRP A 304 -9.05 -24.39 -7.44
N ALA A 305 -9.68 -24.69 -8.57
CA ALA A 305 -8.99 -25.29 -9.72
C ALA A 305 -7.83 -24.39 -10.20
#